data_AF-A0A8J7MF78-F1
#
_entry.id   AF-A0A8J7MF78-F1
#
_cell.length_a   1.000
_cell.length_b   1.000
_cell.length_c   1.000
_cell.angle_alpha   90.00
_cell.angle_beta   90.00
_cell.angle_gamma   90.00
#
_symmetry.space_group_name_H-M   'P 1'
#
loop_
_entity.id
_entity.type
_entity.pdbx_description
1 polymer ?
#
loop_
_entity_poly.entity_id
_entity_poly.type
_entity_poly.pdbx_seq_one_letter_code
_entity_poly.pdbx_strand_id
1 'polypeptide(L)'
;MHTGTPPSVKVEIQDSVTTDLFSREEFATSLEDYLHIDKDFVDGSLVVALDGEFGSGKTHFLEMWKKRLEKIRKDGPKQEFMPVPLYLNAWESDFCNDSLSSIIHGILDLTDQIKDADEGDIEKFKKAAKTIGFFAMGLANEFIKQKLGADIATAKGFAEGVDEEIVLSTFSQDYLNRNKALNDFKGLLRKIFHGKTTKALVLVDELDRCRPDYAVHYLETIKH
;
A
#
# COMPACT_ATOMS: atom_id res chain seq x y z
N MET A 1 -57.04 -26.35 -11.18
CA MET A 1 -55.61 -26.71 -11.17
C MET A 1 -54.83 -25.44 -10.93
N HIS A 2 -54.08 -25.39 -9.83
CA HIS A 2 -53.41 -24.21 -9.30
C HIS A 2 -52.33 -23.65 -10.24
N THR A 3 -52.43 -22.37 -10.58
CA THR A 3 -51.33 -21.57 -11.13
C THR A 3 -50.50 -21.02 -9.98
N GLY A 4 -49.53 -21.80 -9.51
CA GLY A 4 -48.55 -21.34 -8.52
C GLY A 4 -47.43 -20.56 -9.20
N THR A 5 -47.31 -19.28 -8.88
CA THR A 5 -46.11 -18.47 -9.16
C THR A 5 -44.89 -19.16 -8.52
N PRO A 6 -43.71 -19.22 -9.18
CA PRO A 6 -42.52 -19.76 -8.55
C PRO A 6 -42.18 -18.92 -7.32
N PRO A 7 -41.68 -19.52 -6.23
CA PRO A 7 -41.26 -18.75 -5.06
C PRO A 7 -40.18 -17.77 -5.49
N SER A 8 -40.42 -16.48 -5.20
CA SER A 8 -39.40 -15.45 -5.29
C SER A 8 -38.31 -15.79 -4.28
N VAL A 9 -37.16 -16.22 -4.79
CA VAL A 9 -35.94 -16.33 -4.01
C VAL A 9 -35.59 -14.91 -3.57
N LYS A 10 -35.89 -14.59 -2.32
CA LYS A 10 -35.27 -13.46 -1.64
C LYS A 10 -33.79 -13.83 -1.50
N VAL A 11 -32.97 -13.29 -2.39
CA VAL A 11 -31.53 -13.23 -2.16
C VAL A 11 -31.36 -12.24 -1.02
N GLU A 12 -31.34 -12.74 0.21
CA GLU A 12 -30.65 -12.04 1.28
C GLU A 12 -29.18 -12.03 0.89
N ILE A 13 -28.71 -10.87 0.44
CA ILE A 13 -27.28 -10.59 0.31
C ILE A 13 -26.77 -10.51 1.76
N GLN A 14 -26.54 -11.65 2.39
CA GLN A 14 -25.56 -11.73 3.46
C GLN A 14 -24.22 -11.36 2.84
N ASP A 15 -23.51 -10.40 3.44
CA ASP A 15 -22.19 -9.95 2.99
C ASP A 15 -21.28 -11.17 2.71
N SER A 16 -21.16 -11.54 1.43
CA SER A 16 -20.57 -12.82 1.01
C SER A 16 -19.12 -12.97 1.47
N VAL A 17 -18.43 -11.84 1.64
CA VAL A 17 -17.04 -11.74 2.12
C VAL A 17 -16.89 -12.16 3.61
N THR A 18 -17.98 -12.20 4.38
CA THR A 18 -17.93 -12.62 5.81
C THR A 18 -18.23 -14.08 6.04
N THR A 19 -18.67 -14.82 5.01
CA THR A 19 -18.95 -16.24 5.12
C THR A 19 -17.69 -17.02 4.73
N ASP A 20 -17.15 -17.79 5.68
CA ASP A 20 -16.02 -18.68 5.45
C ASP A 20 -16.45 -19.95 4.70
N LEU A 21 -16.81 -19.78 3.43
CA LEU A 21 -17.29 -20.85 2.54
C LEU A 21 -16.24 -21.94 2.29
N PHE A 22 -14.96 -21.63 2.51
CA PHE A 22 -13.83 -22.53 2.26
C PHE A 22 -13.19 -23.08 3.55
N SER A 23 -13.79 -22.81 4.72
CA SER A 23 -13.30 -23.26 6.03
C SER A 23 -11.82 -22.88 6.28
N ARG A 24 -11.45 -21.62 5.99
CA ARG A 24 -10.11 -21.06 6.12
C ARG A 24 -9.89 -20.28 7.42
N GLU A 25 -10.86 -20.23 8.32
CA GLU A 25 -10.70 -19.56 9.61
C GLU A 25 -9.55 -20.15 10.45
N GLU A 26 -9.39 -21.47 10.48
CA GLU A 26 -8.25 -22.11 11.18
C GLU A 26 -6.90 -21.71 10.56
N PHE A 27 -6.85 -21.55 9.24
CA PHE A 27 -5.65 -21.12 8.53
C PHE A 27 -5.33 -19.65 8.84
N ALA A 28 -6.33 -18.76 8.85
CA ALA A 28 -6.16 -17.37 9.27
C ALA A 28 -5.66 -17.28 10.72
N THR A 29 -6.23 -18.08 11.63
CA THR A 29 -5.83 -18.14 13.04
C THR A 29 -4.38 -18.58 13.17
N SER A 30 -3.96 -19.59 12.40
CA SER A 30 -2.57 -20.06 12.40
C SER A 30 -1.58 -18.99 11.92
N LEU A 31 -1.95 -18.19 10.92
CA LEU A 31 -1.14 -17.07 10.45
C LEU A 31 -1.10 -15.94 11.49
N GLU A 32 -2.22 -15.64 12.14
CA GLU A 32 -2.31 -14.66 13.23
C GLU A 32 -1.37 -15.05 14.38
N ASP A 33 -1.42 -16.30 14.83
CA ASP A 33 -0.52 -16.84 15.86
C ASP A 33 0.96 -16.74 15.45
N TYR A 34 1.27 -17.04 14.19
CA TYR A 34 2.62 -16.87 13.66
C TYR A 34 3.06 -15.40 13.73
N LEU A 35 2.22 -14.45 13.30
CA LEU A 35 2.50 -13.01 13.37
C LEU A 35 2.71 -12.53 14.82
N HIS A 36 1.95 -13.08 15.77
CA HIS A 36 2.12 -12.79 17.20
C HIS A 36 3.48 -13.23 17.74
N ILE A 37 4.03 -14.33 17.23
CA ILE A 37 5.35 -14.83 17.62
C ILE A 37 6.43 -14.03 16.88
N ASP A 38 6.38 -13.97 15.55
CA ASP A 38 7.40 -13.40 14.68
C ASP A 38 7.82 -11.98 15.07
N LYS A 39 6.83 -11.14 15.45
CA LYS A 39 7.04 -9.73 15.83
C LYS A 39 8.06 -9.50 16.95
N ASP A 40 8.28 -10.50 17.81
CA ASP A 40 9.15 -10.40 18.98
C ASP A 40 10.53 -11.08 18.75
N PHE A 41 10.69 -11.89 17.71
CA PHE A 41 11.88 -12.73 17.49
C PHE A 41 12.67 -12.42 16.22
N VAL A 42 12.05 -11.78 15.21
CA VAL A 42 12.71 -11.53 13.92
C VAL A 42 12.85 -10.03 13.67
N ASP A 43 14.10 -9.58 13.52
CA ASP A 43 14.39 -8.23 13.05
C ASP A 43 14.19 -8.14 11.54
N GLY A 44 13.17 -7.40 11.10
CA GLY A 44 12.90 -7.16 9.69
C GLY A 44 11.41 -7.20 9.35
N SER A 45 11.12 -7.29 8.05
CA SER A 45 9.77 -7.50 7.53
C SER A 45 9.60 -8.98 7.16
N LEU A 46 8.53 -9.60 7.67
CA LEU A 46 8.10 -10.92 7.24
C LEU A 46 7.50 -10.84 5.83
N VAL A 47 7.91 -11.76 4.94
CA VAL A 47 7.32 -11.94 3.61
C VAL A 47 6.79 -13.37 3.52
N VAL A 48 5.50 -13.51 3.25
CA VAL A 48 4.82 -14.80 3.09
C VAL A 48 4.22 -14.87 1.68
N ALA A 49 4.47 -15.97 0.97
CA ALA A 49 3.79 -16.27 -0.27
C ALA A 49 2.63 -17.23 0.01
N LEU A 50 1.42 -16.86 -0.39
CA LEU A 50 0.24 -17.72 -0.31
C LEU A 50 0.09 -18.44 -1.65
N ASP A 51 0.32 -19.75 -1.64
CA ASP A 51 0.21 -20.60 -2.82
C ASP A 51 -1.08 -21.41 -2.83
N GLY A 52 -1.60 -21.68 -4.02
CA GLY A 52 -2.79 -22.50 -4.23
C GLY A 52 -3.31 -22.43 -5.66
N GLU A 53 -4.07 -23.43 -6.06
CA GLU A 53 -4.61 -23.55 -7.42
C GLU A 53 -5.55 -22.39 -7.81
N PHE A 54 -5.77 -22.20 -9.11
CA PHE A 54 -6.78 -21.25 -9.59
C PHE A 54 -8.17 -21.67 -9.10
N GLY A 55 -8.94 -20.71 -8.57
CA GLY A 55 -10.27 -20.99 -8.00
C GLY A 55 -10.26 -21.54 -6.58
N SER A 56 -9.10 -21.68 -5.92
CA SER A 56 -9.00 -22.16 -4.53
C SER A 56 -9.50 -21.17 -3.46
N GLY A 57 -9.89 -19.95 -3.87
CA GLY A 57 -10.42 -18.92 -3.00
C GLY A 57 -9.37 -17.98 -2.37
N LYS A 58 -8.18 -17.84 -2.96
CA LYS A 58 -7.10 -16.96 -2.43
C LYS A 58 -7.55 -15.51 -2.19
N THR A 59 -8.10 -14.86 -3.20
CA THR A 59 -8.64 -13.48 -3.09
C THR A 59 -9.71 -13.39 -2.01
N HIS A 60 -10.67 -14.32 -2.01
CA HIS A 60 -11.72 -14.38 -0.98
C HIS A 60 -11.14 -14.52 0.43
N PHE A 61 -10.11 -15.36 0.60
CA PHE A 61 -9.41 -15.52 1.85
C PHE A 61 -8.73 -14.21 2.30
N LEU A 62 -8.01 -13.52 1.42
CA LEU A 62 -7.34 -12.25 1.75
C LEU A 62 -8.35 -11.17 2.14
N GLU A 63 -9.47 -11.04 1.42
CA GLU A 63 -10.55 -10.10 1.75
C GLU A 63 -11.22 -10.42 3.10
N MET A 64 -11.54 -11.70 3.33
CA MET A 64 -12.11 -12.16 4.58
C MET A 64 -11.15 -11.92 5.75
N TRP A 65 -9.87 -12.22 5.57
CA TRP A 65 -8.84 -12.03 6.59
C TRP A 65 -8.65 -10.55 6.91
N LYS A 66 -8.61 -9.68 5.90
CA LYS A 66 -8.61 -8.22 6.08
C LYS A 66 -9.78 -7.76 6.96
N LYS A 67 -11.02 -8.16 6.62
CA LYS A 67 -12.22 -7.80 7.39
C LYS A 67 -12.18 -8.33 8.83
N ARG A 68 -11.67 -9.55 9.03
CA ARG A 68 -11.46 -10.14 10.36
C ARG A 68 -10.50 -9.30 11.19
N LEU A 69 -9.35 -8.94 10.65
CA LEU A 69 -8.35 -8.10 11.32
C LEU A 69 -8.90 -6.71 11.66
N GLU A 70 -9.60 -6.07 10.71
CA GLU A 70 -10.28 -4.77 10.93
C GLU A 70 -11.31 -4.85 12.07
N LYS A 71 -12.10 -5.94 12.11
CA LYS A 71 -13.10 -6.17 13.17
C LYS A 71 -12.44 -6.37 14.54
N ILE A 72 -11.38 -7.19 14.62
CA ILE A 72 -10.64 -7.41 15.87
C ILE A 72 -10.02 -6.11 16.37
N ARG A 73 -9.46 -5.28 15.48
CA ARG A 73 -8.93 -3.95 15.87
C ARG A 73 -10.00 -3.00 16.41
N LYS A 74 -11.23 -3.11 15.89
CA LYS A 74 -12.34 -2.23 16.29
C LYS A 74 -12.98 -2.67 17.61
N ASP A 75 -13.24 -3.97 17.75
CA ASP A 75 -14.10 -4.52 18.81
C ASP A 75 -13.30 -5.33 19.86
N GLY A 76 -12.05 -5.67 19.57
CA GLY A 76 -11.18 -6.51 20.41
C GLY A 76 -10.42 -5.75 21.51
N PRO A 77 -9.65 -6.49 22.33
CA PRO A 77 -8.90 -5.91 23.43
C PRO A 77 -7.80 -4.97 22.93
N LYS A 78 -7.83 -3.71 23.39
CA LYS A 78 -6.89 -2.63 22.97
C LYS A 78 -5.41 -2.90 23.22
N GLN A 79 -5.06 -3.91 24.02
CA GLN A 79 -3.67 -4.19 24.40
C GLN A 79 -3.04 -5.36 23.63
N GLU A 80 -3.81 -6.05 22.79
CA GLU A 80 -3.30 -7.18 22.02
C GLU A 80 -2.74 -6.68 20.68
N PHE A 81 -1.59 -7.23 20.28
CA PHE A 81 -0.99 -6.90 19.00
C PHE A 81 -1.93 -7.28 17.86
N MET A 82 -2.25 -6.36 16.97
CA MET A 82 -3.02 -6.69 15.78
C MET A 82 -2.59 -5.77 14.63
N PRO A 83 -2.03 -6.30 13.53
CA PRO A 83 -1.53 -5.45 12.45
C PRO A 83 -2.68 -4.71 11.75
N VAL A 84 -2.38 -3.53 11.21
CA VAL A 84 -3.27 -2.77 10.32
C VAL A 84 -3.22 -3.46 8.95
N PRO A 85 -4.31 -4.06 8.47
CA PRO A 85 -4.29 -4.75 7.18
C PRO A 85 -4.41 -3.74 6.03
N LEU A 86 -3.48 -3.82 5.09
CA LEU A 86 -3.51 -3.10 3.82
C LEU A 86 -3.73 -4.11 2.70
N TYR A 87 -4.79 -3.95 1.92
CA TYR A 87 -5.02 -4.77 0.74
C TYR A 87 -4.62 -4.00 -0.52
N LEU A 88 -3.78 -4.61 -1.36
CA LEU A 88 -3.31 -4.06 -2.62
C LEU A 88 -3.56 -5.09 -3.72
N ASN A 89 -4.40 -4.73 -4.69
CA ASN A 89 -4.52 -5.48 -5.93
C ASN A 89 -3.47 -4.95 -6.93
N ALA A 90 -2.40 -5.70 -7.17
CA ALA A 90 -1.32 -5.24 -8.04
C ALA A 90 -1.76 -5.11 -9.50
N TRP A 91 -2.66 -6.00 -9.94
CA TRP A 91 -3.15 -6.03 -11.32
C TRP A 91 -4.02 -4.81 -11.67
N GLU A 92 -4.80 -4.29 -10.71
CA GLU A 92 -5.58 -3.06 -10.91
C GLU A 92 -4.71 -1.86 -11.28
N SER A 93 -3.46 -1.82 -10.83
CA SER A 93 -2.50 -0.76 -11.17
C SER A 93 -1.48 -1.16 -12.25
N ASP A 94 -1.58 -2.33 -12.87
CA ASP A 94 -0.61 -2.78 -13.90
C ASP A 94 -0.60 -1.86 -15.14
N PHE A 95 -1.72 -1.20 -15.44
CA PHE A 95 -1.77 -0.20 -16.51
C PHE A 95 -0.96 1.06 -16.18
N CYS A 96 -0.75 1.35 -14.90
CA CYS A 96 0.15 2.40 -14.43
C CYS A 96 1.56 1.81 -14.45
N ASN A 97 2.44 2.27 -15.34
CA ASN A 97 3.85 1.84 -15.37
C ASN A 97 4.67 2.23 -14.12
N ASP A 98 4.03 2.70 -13.05
CA ASP A 98 4.64 3.10 -11.79
C ASP A 98 3.91 2.42 -10.62
N SER A 99 4.58 1.45 -9.99
CA SER A 99 4.07 0.72 -8.83
C SER A 99 4.13 1.56 -7.55
N LEU A 100 5.02 2.56 -7.49
CA LEU A 100 5.19 3.41 -6.32
C LEU A 100 3.93 4.22 -6.02
N SER A 101 3.30 4.79 -7.03
CA SER A 101 2.06 5.57 -6.84
C SER A 101 0.91 4.74 -6.28
N SER A 102 0.71 3.50 -6.76
CA SER A 102 -0.37 2.64 -6.25
C SER A 102 -0.11 2.17 -4.82
N ILE A 103 1.15 1.84 -4.50
CA ILE A 103 1.55 1.51 -3.13
C ILE A 103 1.37 2.71 -2.20
N ILE A 104 1.82 3.91 -2.59
CA ILE A 104 1.64 5.13 -1.79
C ILE A 104 0.16 5.42 -1.55
N HIS A 105 -0.69 5.23 -2.57
CA HIS A 105 -2.13 5.41 -2.43
C HIS A 105 -2.71 4.47 -1.36
N GLY A 106 -2.41 3.17 -1.42
CA GLY A 106 -2.88 2.23 -0.40
C GLY A 106 -2.34 2.53 1.00
N ILE A 107 -1.08 2.95 1.12
CA ILE A 107 -0.52 3.35 2.42
C ILE A 107 -1.21 4.62 2.97
N LEU A 108 -1.59 5.57 2.10
CA LEU A 108 -2.35 6.75 2.51
C LEU A 108 -3.70 6.37 3.11
N ASP A 109 -4.37 5.35 2.57
CA ASP A 109 -5.63 4.84 3.11
C ASP A 109 -5.48 4.21 4.52
N LEU A 110 -4.25 3.80 4.91
CA LEU A 110 -4.00 3.35 6.28
C LEU A 110 -4.00 4.49 7.29
N THR A 111 -3.68 5.71 6.87
CA THR A 111 -3.54 6.84 7.81
C THR A 111 -4.83 7.15 8.55
N ASP A 112 -5.98 6.93 7.91
CA ASP A 112 -7.29 7.14 8.53
C ASP A 112 -7.65 5.99 9.50
N GLN A 113 -6.93 4.87 9.47
CA GLN A 113 -7.15 3.69 10.33
C GLN A 113 -6.25 3.68 11.57
N ILE A 114 -5.22 4.53 11.62
CA ILE A 114 -4.23 4.57 12.72
C ILE A 114 -4.64 5.66 13.70
N LYS A 115 -5.40 5.28 14.72
CA LYS A 115 -5.95 6.20 15.72
C LYS A 115 -4.93 6.64 16.78
N ASP A 116 -3.82 5.91 16.91
CA ASP A 116 -2.82 6.13 17.96
C ASP A 116 -1.63 6.98 17.49
N ALA A 117 -1.58 7.34 16.20
CA ALA A 117 -0.55 8.21 15.66
C ALA A 117 -0.89 9.69 15.91
N ASP A 118 0.15 10.50 16.15
CA ASP A 118 0.02 11.95 16.29
C ASP A 118 -0.55 12.57 15.00
N GLU A 119 -1.59 13.40 15.14
CA GLU A 119 -2.23 14.07 13.99
C GLU A 119 -1.22 14.89 13.16
N GLY A 120 -0.24 15.51 13.83
CA GLY A 120 0.83 16.26 13.17
C GLY A 120 1.77 15.38 12.37
N ASP A 121 2.01 14.14 12.81
CA ASP A 121 2.77 13.15 12.05
C ASP A 121 2.00 12.60 10.86
N ILE A 122 0.70 12.34 11.01
CA ILE A 122 -0.19 11.96 9.89
C ILE A 122 -0.18 13.05 8.82
N GLU A 123 -0.33 14.33 9.20
CA GLU A 123 -0.29 15.46 8.27
C GLU A 123 1.05 15.59 7.54
N LYS A 124 2.17 15.42 8.27
CA LYS A 124 3.50 15.40 7.64
C LYS A 124 3.64 14.24 6.66
N PHE A 125 3.12 13.08 7.01
CA PHE A 125 3.14 11.91 6.15
C PHE A 125 2.32 12.12 4.88
N LYS A 126 1.08 12.61 4.98
CA LYS A 126 0.24 12.95 3.82
C LYS A 126 0.96 13.93 2.88
N LYS A 127 1.67 14.93 3.42
CA LYS A 127 2.50 15.86 2.64
C LYS A 127 3.68 15.17 1.95
N ALA A 128 4.42 14.32 2.67
CA ALA A 128 5.56 13.58 2.11
C ALA A 128 5.12 12.63 0.98
N ALA A 129 4.03 11.89 1.20
CA ALA A 129 3.41 11.01 0.21
C ALA A 129 3.02 11.78 -1.06
N LYS A 130 2.38 12.95 -0.91
CA LYS A 130 2.03 13.84 -2.03
C LYS A 130 3.27 14.31 -2.80
N THR A 131 4.34 14.68 -2.08
CA THR A 131 5.60 15.09 -2.71
C THR A 131 6.20 13.96 -3.55
N ILE A 132 6.26 12.72 -3.03
CA ILE A 132 6.75 11.58 -3.81
C ILE A 132 5.83 11.27 -5.00
N GLY A 133 4.52 11.33 -4.81
CA GLY A 133 3.56 11.14 -5.90
C GLY A 133 3.78 12.12 -7.06
N PHE A 134 4.08 13.40 -6.78
CA PHE A 134 4.45 14.36 -7.83
C PHE A 134 5.73 13.97 -8.58
N PHE A 135 6.75 13.47 -7.87
CA PHE A 135 7.97 12.99 -8.51
C PHE A 135 7.70 11.76 -9.40
N ALA A 136 6.88 10.81 -8.93
CA ALA A 136 6.51 9.62 -9.66
C ALA A 136 5.71 9.93 -10.94
N MET A 137 4.81 10.90 -10.90
CA MET A 137 4.06 11.40 -12.06
C MET A 137 4.90 12.27 -13.02
N GLY A 138 6.19 12.52 -12.73
CA GLY A 138 7.05 13.37 -13.54
C GLY A 138 6.79 14.88 -13.42
N LEU A 139 5.95 15.29 -12.45
CA LEU A 139 5.61 16.69 -12.15
C LEU A 139 6.62 17.37 -11.20
N ALA A 140 7.83 16.82 -11.12
CA ALA A 140 8.94 17.32 -10.32
C ALA A 140 9.26 18.81 -10.58
N ASN A 141 9.14 19.22 -11.85
CA ASN A 141 9.46 20.58 -12.29
C ASN A 141 8.55 21.63 -11.63
N GLU A 142 7.25 21.34 -11.50
CA GLU A 142 6.29 22.25 -10.84
C GLU A 142 6.58 22.37 -9.35
N PHE A 143 6.88 21.24 -8.71
CA PHE A 143 7.24 21.20 -7.28
C PHE A 143 8.52 21.99 -7.00
N ILE A 144 9.56 21.81 -7.82
CA ILE A 144 10.85 22.50 -7.64
C ILE A 144 10.71 23.99 -7.97
N LYS A 145 9.96 24.35 -9.01
CA LYS A 145 9.64 25.74 -9.34
C LYS A 145 8.91 26.44 -8.21
N GLN A 146 7.93 25.79 -7.58
CA GLN A 146 7.20 26.35 -6.44
C GLN A 146 8.08 26.55 -5.20
N LYS A 147 8.98 25.61 -4.91
CA LYS A 147 9.83 25.68 -3.70
C LYS A 147 11.07 26.55 -3.85
N LEU A 148 11.70 26.55 -5.02
CA LEU A 148 13.02 27.14 -5.24
C LEU A 148 13.01 28.28 -6.26
N GLY A 149 11.87 28.56 -6.92
CA GLY A 149 11.77 29.58 -7.97
C GLY A 149 12.53 29.21 -9.26
N ALA A 150 13.12 28.02 -9.34
CA ALA A 150 13.90 27.54 -10.47
C ALA A 150 13.02 26.70 -11.41
N ASP A 151 12.96 27.08 -12.69
CA ASP A 151 12.22 26.32 -13.70
C ASP A 151 13.10 25.21 -14.29
N ILE A 152 12.74 23.96 -14.05
CA ILE A 152 13.45 22.78 -14.58
C ILE A 152 13.07 22.51 -16.04
N ALA A 153 11.93 23.04 -16.53
CA ALA A 153 11.53 22.86 -17.92
C ALA A 153 12.58 23.43 -18.89
N THR A 154 13.27 24.49 -18.48
CA THR A 154 14.42 25.07 -19.20
C THR A 154 15.64 24.15 -19.30
N ALA A 155 15.81 23.19 -18.38
CA ALA A 155 16.93 22.24 -18.38
C ALA A 155 16.61 20.90 -19.08
N LYS A 156 15.32 20.53 -19.19
CA LYS A 156 14.89 19.31 -19.92
C LYS A 156 14.85 19.48 -21.43
N GLY A 157 14.81 20.72 -21.93
CA GLY A 157 15.09 20.98 -23.32
C GLY A 157 16.58 20.80 -23.58
N PHE A 158 16.96 19.74 -24.29
CA PHE A 158 18.16 19.77 -25.12
C PHE A 158 17.96 20.87 -26.18
N ALA A 159 18.04 22.12 -25.75
CA ALA A 159 18.03 23.30 -26.59
C ALA A 159 19.45 23.84 -26.51
N GLU A 160 20.14 23.77 -27.64
CA GLU A 160 21.40 24.46 -27.86
C GLU A 160 21.30 25.88 -27.27
N GLY A 161 22.10 26.20 -26.25
CA GLY A 161 22.14 27.53 -25.62
C GLY A 161 21.88 27.61 -24.11
N VAL A 162 21.64 26.50 -23.41
CA VAL A 162 21.62 26.48 -21.92
C VAL A 162 23.01 26.16 -21.38
N ASP A 163 23.44 26.87 -20.33
CA ASP A 163 24.71 26.65 -19.64
C ASP A 163 24.77 25.24 -19.01
N GLU A 164 25.81 24.47 -19.33
CA GLU A 164 26.02 23.11 -18.81
C GLU A 164 26.05 23.06 -17.27
N GLU A 165 26.56 24.11 -16.62
CA GLU A 165 26.61 24.20 -15.15
C GLU A 165 25.21 24.32 -14.54
N ILE A 166 24.30 25.02 -15.24
CA ILE A 166 22.89 25.13 -14.85
C ILE A 166 22.17 23.79 -15.00
N VAL A 167 22.45 23.05 -16.08
CA VAL A 167 21.86 21.72 -16.31
C VAL A 167 22.32 20.74 -15.23
N LEU A 168 23.63 20.67 -14.97
CA LEU A 168 24.22 19.76 -13.99
C LEU A 168 23.72 20.05 -12.56
N SER A 169 23.68 21.33 -12.17
CA SER A 169 23.17 21.74 -10.86
C SER A 169 21.68 21.41 -10.72
N THR A 170 20.87 21.63 -11.76
CA THR A 170 19.44 21.28 -11.76
C THR A 170 19.22 19.78 -11.63
N PHE A 171 19.94 18.97 -12.40
CA PHE A 171 19.87 17.51 -12.31
C PHE A 171 20.25 17.01 -10.90
N SER A 172 21.36 17.54 -10.35
CA SER A 172 21.83 17.18 -9.02
C SER A 172 20.81 17.55 -7.95
N GLN A 173 20.18 18.72 -8.06
CA GLN A 173 19.13 19.15 -7.13
C GLN A 173 17.86 18.30 -7.24
N ASP A 174 17.41 17.94 -8.44
CA ASP A 174 16.27 17.03 -8.62
C ASP A 174 16.54 15.67 -7.94
N TYR A 175 17.70 15.08 -8.19
CA TYR A 175 18.12 13.83 -7.55
C TYR A 175 18.13 13.93 -6.02
N LEU A 176 18.75 14.98 -5.46
CA LEU A 176 18.80 15.19 -4.01
C LEU A 176 17.40 15.40 -3.41
N ASN A 177 16.52 16.13 -4.10
CA ASN A 177 15.16 16.37 -3.63
C ASN A 177 14.31 15.10 -3.65
N ARG A 178 14.44 14.26 -4.67
CA ARG A 178 13.78 12.94 -4.73
C ARG A 178 14.23 12.04 -3.59
N ASN A 179 15.55 11.93 -3.39
CA ASN A 179 16.11 11.13 -2.30
C ASN A 179 15.67 11.63 -0.94
N LYS A 180 15.65 12.95 -0.74
CA LYS A 180 15.16 13.56 0.49
C LYS A 180 13.68 13.25 0.72
N ALA A 181 12.84 13.42 -0.29
CA ALA A 181 11.41 13.11 -0.19
C ALA A 181 11.18 11.64 0.16
N LEU A 182 11.90 10.72 -0.50
CA LEU A 182 11.83 9.28 -0.22
C LEU A 182 12.25 8.95 1.22
N ASN A 183 13.35 9.54 1.69
CA ASN A 183 13.84 9.34 3.06
C ASN A 183 12.89 9.93 4.10
N ASP A 184 12.33 11.12 3.86
CA ASP A 184 11.35 11.75 4.74
C ASP A 184 10.09 10.88 4.84
N PHE A 185 9.59 10.36 3.72
CA PHE A 185 8.46 9.44 3.68
C PHE A 185 8.74 8.14 4.44
N LYS A 186 9.89 7.49 4.20
CA LYS A 186 10.30 6.27 4.92
C LYS A 186 10.45 6.52 6.42
N GLY A 187 11.01 7.67 6.81
CA GLY A 187 11.13 8.08 8.20
C GLY A 187 9.78 8.26 8.88
N LEU A 188 8.84 8.91 8.20
CA LEU A 188 7.48 9.11 8.70
C LEU A 188 6.70 7.79 8.76
N LEU A 189 6.85 6.89 7.79
CA LEU A 189 6.27 5.55 7.85
C LEU A 189 6.76 4.78 9.08
N ARG A 190 8.07 4.78 9.30
CA ARG A 190 8.66 4.13 10.48
C ARG A 190 8.13 4.72 11.78
N LYS A 191 7.82 6.03 11.79
CA LYS A 191 7.25 6.72 12.96
C LYS A 191 5.79 6.34 13.18
N ILE A 192 4.98 6.32 12.12
CA ILE A 192 3.55 5.96 12.16
C ILE A 192 3.34 4.51 12.61
N PHE A 193 4.18 3.60 12.12
CA PHE A 193 4.16 2.18 12.48
C PHE A 193 5.25 1.83 13.50
N HIS A 194 5.68 2.81 14.31
CA HIS A 194 6.63 2.57 15.39
C HIS A 194 5.90 1.94 16.59
N GLY A 195 6.53 0.93 17.20
CA GLY A 195 6.04 0.30 18.42
C GLY A 195 5.71 -1.18 18.28
N LYS A 196 5.42 -1.80 19.41
CA LYS A 196 5.12 -3.23 19.50
C LYS A 196 3.69 -3.58 19.10
N THR A 197 2.78 -2.61 19.10
CA THR A 197 1.33 -2.81 18.91
C THR A 197 0.85 -2.42 17.52
N THR A 198 1.62 -1.61 16.78
CA THR A 198 1.19 -1.02 15.51
C THR A 198 2.16 -1.41 14.40
N LYS A 199 1.82 -2.48 13.68
CA LYS A 199 2.51 -2.91 12.45
C LYS A 199 1.52 -2.91 11.29
N ALA A 200 1.99 -2.83 10.07
CA ALA A 200 1.16 -3.04 8.88
C ALA A 200 1.31 -4.50 8.41
N LEU A 201 0.20 -5.10 7.98
CA LEU A 201 0.19 -6.35 7.21
C LEU A 201 -0.25 -6.00 5.80
N VAL A 202 0.66 -6.10 4.82
CA VAL A 202 0.34 -5.77 3.43
C VAL A 202 0.00 -7.05 2.67
N LEU A 203 -1.27 -7.17 2.31
CA LEU A 203 -1.84 -8.24 1.51
C LEU A 203 -1.77 -7.81 0.05
N VAL A 204 -0.88 -8.43 -0.73
CA VAL A 204 -0.74 -8.17 -2.16
C VAL A 204 -1.41 -9.30 -2.93
N ASP A 205 -2.37 -8.97 -3.79
CA ASP A 205 -3.09 -9.94 -4.62
C ASP A 205 -2.87 -9.69 -6.13
N GLU A 206 -3.20 -10.71 -6.93
CA GLU A 206 -3.21 -10.69 -8.41
C GLU A 206 -1.85 -10.36 -9.08
N LEU A 207 -0.74 -10.54 -8.36
CA LEU A 207 0.62 -10.37 -8.89
C LEU A 207 0.92 -11.28 -10.09
N ASP A 208 0.33 -12.49 -10.12
CA ASP A 208 0.49 -13.46 -11.20
C ASP A 208 -0.23 -13.06 -12.50
N ARG A 209 -1.15 -12.08 -12.44
CA ARG A 209 -1.84 -11.52 -13.61
C ARG A 209 -1.18 -10.29 -14.19
N CYS A 210 -0.24 -9.66 -13.48
CA CYS A 210 0.51 -8.51 -13.96
C CYS A 210 1.44 -8.89 -15.11
N ARG A 211 1.81 -7.89 -15.93
CA ARG A 211 2.94 -8.05 -16.86
C ARG A 211 4.21 -8.42 -16.09
N PRO A 212 5.08 -9.31 -16.62
CA PRO A 212 6.24 -9.80 -15.87
C PRO A 212 7.19 -8.71 -15.37
N ASP A 213 7.44 -7.68 -16.18
CA ASP A 213 8.28 -6.53 -15.81
C ASP A 213 7.64 -5.71 -14.69
N TYR A 214 6.34 -5.48 -14.75
CA TYR A 214 5.60 -4.77 -13.72
C TYR A 214 5.58 -5.56 -12.39
N ALA A 215 5.33 -6.87 -12.43
CA ALA A 215 5.28 -7.70 -11.23
C ALA A 215 6.62 -7.67 -10.46
N VAL A 216 7.74 -7.79 -11.18
CA VAL A 216 9.08 -7.67 -10.60
C VAL A 216 9.28 -6.27 -10.02
N HIS A 217 8.96 -5.22 -10.79
CA HIS A 217 9.09 -3.84 -10.36
C HIS A 217 8.23 -3.52 -9.12
N TYR A 218 7.04 -4.11 -9.01
CA TYR A 218 6.13 -3.96 -7.88
C TYR A 218 6.75 -4.55 -6.61
N LEU A 219 7.28 -5.78 -6.70
CA LEU A 219 7.94 -6.46 -5.59
C LEU A 219 9.24 -5.75 -5.15
N GLU A 220 10.00 -5.21 -6.09
CA GLU A 220 11.17 -4.38 -5.75
C GLU A 220 10.75 -3.10 -5.02
N THR A 221 9.72 -2.42 -5.53
CA THR A 221 9.25 -1.15 -4.97
C THR A 221 8.68 -1.31 -3.57
N ILE A 222 7.88 -2.35 -3.32
CA ILE A 222 7.29 -2.57 -1.99
C ILE A 222 8.34 -3.00 -0.95
N LYS A 223 9.40 -3.68 -1.40
CA LYS A 223 10.49 -4.16 -0.52
C LYS A 223 11.44 -3.05 -0.09
N HIS A 224 11.68 -2.04 -0.95
CA HIS A 224 12.77 -1.08 -0.79
C HIS A 224 12.37 0.26 -0.18
#